data_AF-A0A534YBV5-F1
#
_entry.id   AF-A0A534YBV5-F1
#
_cell.length_a   1.000
_cell.length_b   1.000
_cell.length_c   1.000
_cell.angle_alpha   90.00
_cell.angle_beta   90.00
_cell.angle_gamma   90.00
#
_symmetry.space_group_name_H-M   'P 1'
#
loop_
_entity.id
_entity.type
_entity.pdbx_description
1 polymer ?
#
loop_
_entity_poly.entity_id
_entity_poly.type
_entity_poly.pdbx_seq_one_letter_code
_entity_poly.pdbx_strand_id
1 'polypeptide(L)'
;MPDIPPDAPRDYHLWYYNSEIWKRTTWAGAVTLKSPLDMWNYQEILFQRRPSLIVEFGTWSGGATLFFAAMMRELGGRGRILTVDIDPSRLDPRLRDDPLIEVLTMSSAEPAVASRIAL
;
A
#
# COMPACT_ATOMS: atom_id res chain seq x y z
N MET A 1 24.31 15.89 13.48
CA MET A 1 24.40 16.72 12.25
C MET A 1 24.06 18.15 12.63
N PRO A 2 25.06 18.99 12.91
CA PRO A 2 24.85 20.34 13.46
C PRO A 2 24.25 21.35 12.46
N ASP A 3 24.16 21.03 11.16
CA ASP A 3 23.77 21.99 10.12
C ASP A 3 22.35 21.79 9.54
N ILE A 4 21.55 20.86 10.08
CA ILE A 4 20.17 20.67 9.61
C ILE A 4 19.26 21.66 10.34
N PRO A 5 18.54 22.55 9.62
CA PRO A 5 17.56 23.42 10.25
C PRO A 5 16.56 22.59 11.08
N PRO A 6 16.19 23.02 12.30
CA PRO A 6 15.32 22.22 13.17
C PRO A 6 13.95 21.94 12.53
N ASP A 7 13.48 22.83 11.65
CA ASP A 7 12.21 22.70 10.94
C ASP A 7 12.29 21.93 9.62
N ALA A 8 13.48 21.52 9.15
CA ALA A 8 13.64 20.90 7.84
C ALA A 8 12.73 19.68 7.58
N PRO A 9 12.52 18.75 8.54
CA PRO A 9 11.57 17.65 8.34
C PRO A 9 10.12 18.12 8.19
N ARG A 10 9.70 19.12 8.98
CA ARG A 10 8.37 19.71 8.92
C ARG A 10 8.16 20.41 7.58
N ASP A 11 9.13 21.23 7.17
CA ASP A 11 9.05 22.00 5.92
C ASP A 11 8.98 21.08 4.70
N TYR A 12 9.73 19.97 4.70
CA TYR A 12 9.63 18.95 3.65
C TYR A 12 8.23 18.35 3.57
N HIS A 13 7.65 17.94 4.71
CA HIS A 13 6.30 17.38 4.73
C HIS A 13 5.23 18.39 4.31
N LEU A 14 5.33 19.64 4.78
CA LEU A 14 4.42 20.71 4.35
C LEU A 14 4.50 20.93 2.84
N TRP A 15 5.71 21.02 2.28
CA TRP A 15 5.89 21.12 0.84
C TRP A 15 5.29 19.91 0.11
N TYR A 16 5.62 18.69 0.53
CA TYR A 16 5.22 17.44 -0.15
C TYR A 16 3.70 17.26 -0.18
N TYR A 17 3.02 17.50 0.94
CA TYR A 17 1.57 17.33 1.04
C TYR A 17 0.79 18.52 0.45
N ASN A 18 1.22 19.77 0.69
CA ASN A 18 0.52 20.95 0.19
C ASN A 18 0.68 21.14 -1.33
N SER A 19 1.75 20.62 -1.92
CA SER A 19 1.93 20.59 -3.39
C SER A 19 1.27 19.36 -4.05
N GLU A 20 0.58 18.55 -3.26
CA GLU A 20 -0.15 17.34 -3.67
C GLU A 20 0.70 16.33 -4.47
N ILE A 21 2.03 16.31 -4.26
CA ILE A 21 2.92 15.36 -4.95
C ILE A 21 2.46 13.92 -4.67
N TRP A 22 2.07 13.65 -3.43
CA TRP A 22 1.54 12.35 -3.00
C TRP A 22 0.35 11.84 -3.82
N LYS A 23 -0.44 12.72 -4.46
CA LYS A 23 -1.57 12.32 -5.32
C LYS A 23 -1.14 11.83 -6.70
N ARG A 24 0.10 12.10 -7.11
CA ARG A 24 0.65 11.74 -8.43
C ARG A 24 1.91 10.87 -8.36
N THR A 25 2.44 10.63 -7.17
CA THR A 25 3.51 9.65 -6.94
C THR A 25 3.00 8.26 -7.28
N THR A 26 3.80 7.50 -8.05
CA THR A 26 3.45 6.17 -8.52
C THR A 26 4.45 5.12 -8.05
N TRP A 27 3.97 3.89 -7.91
CA TRP A 27 4.75 2.67 -7.89
C TRP A 27 4.53 1.92 -9.21
N ALA A 28 5.60 1.71 -9.99
CA ALA A 28 5.55 1.00 -11.27
C ALA A 28 4.37 1.43 -12.18
N GLY A 29 4.16 2.75 -12.27
CA GLY A 29 3.09 3.36 -13.07
C GLY A 29 1.70 3.43 -12.43
N ALA A 30 1.44 2.75 -11.31
CA ALA A 30 0.19 2.88 -10.56
C ALA A 30 0.31 3.95 -9.48
N VAL A 31 -0.64 4.88 -9.42
CA VAL A 31 -0.66 5.90 -8.36
C VAL A 31 -0.88 5.22 -6.99
N THR A 32 -0.11 5.64 -5.99
CA THR A 32 0.03 4.88 -4.72
C THR A 32 -0.63 5.56 -3.52
N LEU A 33 -0.83 6.88 -3.59
CA LEU A 33 -1.36 7.71 -2.49
C LEU A 33 -0.64 7.53 -1.15
N LYS A 34 0.65 7.19 -1.19
CA LYS A 34 1.53 7.08 -0.02
C LYS A 34 2.82 7.86 -0.28
N SER A 35 3.45 8.36 0.78
CA SER A 35 4.78 8.98 0.66
C SER A 35 5.83 7.91 0.31
N PRO A 36 6.82 8.21 -0.56
CA PRO A 36 7.97 7.32 -0.75
C PRO A 36 8.67 6.93 0.56
N LEU A 37 8.68 7.82 1.56
CA LEU A 37 9.23 7.53 2.88
C LEU A 37 8.39 6.46 3.63
N ASP A 38 7.06 6.53 3.54
CA ASP A 38 6.19 5.49 4.11
C ASP A 38 6.43 4.16 3.41
N MET A 39 6.56 4.16 2.09
CA MET A 39 6.83 2.96 1.30
C MET A 39 8.17 2.33 1.69
N TRP A 40 9.20 3.15 1.96
CA TRP A 40 10.48 2.65 2.46
C TRP A 40 10.36 2.03 3.86
N ASN A 41 9.59 2.67 4.75
CA ASN A 41 9.33 2.09 6.07
C ASN A 41 8.57 0.76 5.94
N TYR A 42 7.56 0.68 5.06
CA TYR A 42 6.85 -0.56 4.80
C TYR A 42 7.77 -1.67 4.31
N GLN A 43 8.72 -1.42 3.40
CA GLN A 43 9.61 -2.50 2.97
C GLN A 43 10.48 -3.04 4.10
N GLU A 44 11.01 -2.18 4.99
CA GLU A 44 11.81 -2.65 6.13
C GLU A 44 10.96 -3.46 7.12
N ILE A 45 9.74 -2.99 7.40
CA ILE A 45 8.79 -3.70 8.27
C ILE A 45 8.43 -5.05 7.67
N LEU A 46 8.09 -5.11 6.38
CA LEU A 46 7.73 -6.35 5.70
C LEU A 46 8.91 -7.33 5.66
N PHE A 47 10.13 -6.84 5.38
CA PHE A 47 11.32 -7.67 5.38
C PHE A 47 11.62 -8.26 6.76
N GLN A 48 11.51 -7.45 7.81
CA GLN A 48 11.75 -7.88 9.18
C GLN A 48 10.67 -8.85 9.69
N ARG A 49 9.39 -8.57 9.37
CA ARG A 49 8.25 -9.31 9.94
C ARG A 49 7.84 -10.52 9.12
N ARG A 50 8.13 -10.52 7.82
CA ARG A 50 7.78 -11.60 6.87
C ARG A 50 6.33 -12.10 7.03
N PRO A 51 5.33 -11.20 6.96
CA PRO A 51 3.95 -11.58 7.19
C PRO A 51 3.48 -12.60 6.15
N SER A 52 2.60 -13.52 6.56
CA SER A 52 1.89 -14.42 5.65
C SER A 52 0.68 -13.76 4.99
N LEU A 53 0.16 -12.67 5.57
CA LEU A 53 -1.00 -11.92 5.08
C LEU A 53 -0.81 -10.42 5.31
N ILE A 54 -1.08 -9.63 4.28
CA ILE A 54 -1.27 -8.18 4.36
C ILE A 54 -2.74 -7.87 4.09
N VAL A 55 -3.38 -7.09 4.95
CA VAL A 55 -4.76 -6.62 4.76
C VAL A 55 -4.74 -5.12 4.51
N GLU A 56 -5.39 -4.67 3.45
CA GLU A 56 -5.54 -3.26 3.08
C GLU A 56 -7.02 -2.91 2.95
N PHE A 57 -7.45 -1.84 3.63
CA PHE A 57 -8.77 -1.25 3.49
C PHE A 57 -8.64 0.10 2.79
N GLY A 58 -9.34 0.28 1.68
CA GLY A 58 -9.14 1.39 0.75
C GLY A 58 -8.02 1.05 -0.24
N THR A 59 -8.39 0.34 -1.30
CA THR A 59 -7.50 -0.02 -2.41
C THR A 59 -7.26 1.16 -3.35
N TRP A 60 -8.29 1.98 -3.59
CA TRP A 60 -8.31 3.04 -4.60
C TRP A 60 -7.89 2.55 -5.99
N SER A 61 -6.68 2.88 -6.48
CA SER A 61 -6.15 2.34 -7.75
C SER A 61 -5.17 1.18 -7.56
N GLY A 62 -4.81 0.84 -6.33
CA GLY A 62 -4.01 -0.34 -6.01
C GLY A 62 -2.49 -0.18 -6.08
N GLY A 63 -1.94 1.03 -6.21
CA GLY A 63 -0.49 1.22 -6.31
C GLY A 63 0.28 0.74 -5.08
N ALA A 64 -0.28 0.88 -3.88
CA ALA A 64 0.30 0.33 -2.66
C ALA A 64 0.19 -1.20 -2.60
N THR A 65 -0.98 -1.75 -2.98
CA THR A 65 -1.20 -3.19 -3.10
C THR A 65 -0.16 -3.86 -4.00
N LEU A 66 0.13 -3.25 -5.16
CA LEU A 66 1.14 -3.75 -6.10
C LEU A 66 2.56 -3.67 -5.52
N PHE A 67 2.88 -2.63 -4.75
CA PHE A 67 4.15 -2.56 -4.03
C PHE A 67 4.27 -3.68 -3.00
N PHE A 68 3.22 -3.91 -2.21
CA PHE A 68 3.20 -5.00 -1.26
C PHE A 68 3.35 -6.35 -1.96
N ALA A 69 2.72 -6.55 -3.12
CA ALA A 69 2.86 -7.79 -3.88
C ALA A 69 4.28 -8.00 -4.41
N ALA A 70 4.97 -6.93 -4.82
CA ALA A 70 6.38 -6.99 -5.19
C ALA A 70 7.25 -7.38 -3.98
N MET A 71 7.03 -6.75 -2.82
CA MET A 71 7.75 -7.09 -1.60
C MET A 71 7.51 -8.55 -1.17
N MET A 72 6.28 -9.04 -1.21
CA MET A 72 5.94 -10.41 -0.85
C MET A 72 6.62 -11.45 -1.77
N ARG A 73 6.79 -11.12 -3.06
CA ARG A 73 7.57 -11.96 -4.00
C ARG A 73 9.02 -12.07 -3.55
N GLU A 74 9.67 -10.97 -3.19
CA GLU A 74 11.06 -11.00 -2.71
C GLU A 74 11.23 -11.71 -1.37
N LEU A 75 10.17 -11.80 -0.59
CA LEU A 75 10.15 -12.60 0.64
C LEU A 75 9.89 -14.10 0.40
N GLY A 76 9.81 -14.52 -0.86
CA GLY A 76 9.66 -15.92 -1.29
C GLY A 76 8.28 -16.27 -1.85
N GLY A 77 7.38 -15.30 -2.02
CA GLY A 77 6.11 -15.47 -2.74
C GLY A 77 5.08 -16.39 -2.06
N ARG A 78 5.18 -16.61 -0.75
CA ARG A 78 4.31 -17.56 -0.02
C ARG A 78 3.16 -16.94 0.76
N GLY A 79 3.13 -15.62 0.91
CA GLY A 79 2.02 -14.94 1.59
C GLY A 79 1.01 -14.35 0.62
N ARG A 80 0.00 -13.68 1.17
CA ARG A 80 -1.14 -13.14 0.41
C ARG A 80 -1.44 -11.70 0.77
N ILE A 81 -2.17 -11.03 -0.11
CA ILE A 81 -2.66 -9.68 0.11
C ILE A 81 -4.18 -9.71 -0.08
N LEU A 82 -4.91 -9.26 0.92
CA LEU A 82 -6.34 -9.02 0.85
C LEU A 82 -6.55 -7.50 0.79
N THR A 83 -7.07 -7.00 -0.32
CA THR A 83 -7.40 -5.58 -0.46
C THR A 83 -8.90 -5.42 -0.63
N VAL A 84 -9.49 -4.48 0.12
CA VAL A 84 -10.95 -4.28 0.18
C VAL A 84 -11.27 -2.83 -0.14
N ASP A 85 -12.17 -2.62 -1.09
CA ASP A 85 -12.70 -1.31 -1.44
C ASP A 85 -14.17 -1.41 -1.82
N ILE A 86 -14.93 -0.34 -1.57
CA ILE A 86 -16.32 -0.25 -2.00
C ILE A 86 -16.44 0.05 -3.50
N ASP A 87 -15.43 0.70 -4.09
CA ASP A 87 -15.45 1.18 -5.46
C ASP A 87 -14.36 0.50 -6.30
N PRO A 88 -14.72 -0.40 -7.23
CA PRO A 88 -13.76 -1.09 -8.08
C PRO A 88 -13.36 -0.28 -9.32
N SER A 89 -13.94 0.91 -9.55
CA SER A 89 -13.86 1.63 -10.84
C SER A 89 -12.46 2.10 -11.21
N ARG A 90 -11.55 2.19 -10.23
CA ARG A 90 -10.18 2.71 -10.39
C ARG A 90 -9.10 1.65 -10.31
N LEU A 91 -9.47 0.40 -10.02
CA LEU A 91 -8.51 -0.67 -9.77
C LEU A 91 -7.63 -0.89 -11.00
N ASP A 92 -6.31 -0.83 -10.80
CA ASP A 92 -5.35 -1.25 -11.80
C ASP A 92 -5.60 -2.74 -12.14
N PRO A 93 -5.74 -3.11 -13.43
CA PRO A 93 -6.06 -4.48 -13.82
C PRO A 93 -5.11 -5.54 -13.25
N ARG A 94 -3.84 -5.17 -13.03
CA ARG A 94 -2.82 -6.06 -12.45
C ARG A 94 -3.22 -6.62 -11.10
N LEU A 95 -4.08 -5.94 -10.33
CA LEU A 95 -4.56 -6.46 -9.04
C LEU A 95 -5.35 -7.76 -9.20
N ARG A 96 -6.09 -7.93 -10.29
CA ARG A 96 -6.89 -9.14 -10.53
C ARG A 96 -6.08 -10.25 -11.19
N ASP A 97 -5.00 -9.89 -11.89
CA ASP A 97 -4.12 -10.84 -12.58
C ASP A 97 -3.03 -11.42 -11.67
N ASP A 98 -2.78 -10.78 -10.51
CA ASP A 98 -1.74 -11.18 -9.57
C ASP A 98 -2.22 -12.30 -8.62
N PRO A 99 -1.61 -13.50 -8.63
CA PRO A 99 -2.06 -14.63 -7.79
C PRO A 99 -1.85 -14.41 -6.29
N LEU A 100 -1.04 -13.43 -5.88
CA LEU A 100 -0.85 -13.09 -4.47
C LEU A 100 -1.97 -12.18 -3.93
N ILE A 101 -2.73 -11.53 -4.83
CA ILE A 101 -3.71 -10.51 -4.47
C ILE A 101 -5.12 -11.10 -4.54
N GLU A 102 -5.90 -10.84 -3.51
CA GLU A 102 -7.34 -11.03 -3.48
C GLU A 102 -8.02 -9.69 -3.30
N VAL A 103 -8.96 -9.38 -4.19
CA VAL A 103 -9.75 -8.15 -4.16
C VAL A 103 -11.16 -8.46 -3.68
N LEU A 104 -11.61 -7.77 -2.63
CA LEU A 104 -13.01 -7.77 -2.23
C LEU A 104 -13.64 -6.41 -2.55
N THR A 105 -14.69 -6.41 -3.35
CA THR A 105 -15.44 -5.20 -3.68
C THR A 105 -16.67 -5.09 -2.80
N MET A 106 -16.50 -4.54 -1.60
CA MET A 106 -17.54 -4.38 -0.58
C MET A 106 -17.09 -3.38 0.49
N SER A 107 -18.01 -3.01 1.39
CA SER A 107 -17.63 -2.25 2.58
C SER A 107 -16.70 -3.08 3.46
N SER A 108 -15.60 -2.48 3.93
CA SER A 108 -14.69 -3.15 4.89
C SER A 108 -15.36 -3.43 6.24
N ALA A 109 -16.53 -2.84 6.49
CA ALA A 109 -17.35 -3.08 7.68
C ALA A 109 -18.29 -4.29 7.53
N GLU A 110 -18.36 -4.93 6.35
CA GLU A 110 -19.16 -6.14 6.18
C GLU A 110 -18.59 -7.31 7.00
N PRO A 111 -19.41 -8.08 7.73
CA PRO A 111 -18.95 -9.25 8.49
C PRO A 111 -18.17 -10.26 7.64
N ALA A 112 -18.51 -10.38 6.35
CA ALA A 112 -17.83 -11.26 5.40
C ALA A 112 -16.32 -10.96 5.27
N VAL A 113 -15.91 -9.70 5.40
CA VAL A 113 -14.49 -9.30 5.35
C VAL A 113 -13.75 -9.86 6.56
N ALA A 114 -14.32 -9.74 7.76
CA ALA A 114 -13.73 -10.29 8.97
C ALA A 114 -13.65 -11.82 8.92
N SER A 115 -14.71 -12.49 8.42
CA SER A 115 -14.69 -13.93 8.20
C SER A 115 -13.60 -14.36 7.22
N ARG A 116 -13.26 -13.53 6.22
CA ARG A 116 -12.22 -13.84 5.24
C ARG A 116 -10.81 -13.78 5.83
N ILE A 117 -10.57 -12.88 6.80
CA ILE A 117 -9.29 -12.68 7.48
C ILE A 117 -9.00 -13.80 8.50
N ALA A 118 -10.04 -14.41 9.09
CA ALA A 118 -9.91 -15.39 10.18
C ALA A 118 -9.45 -16.82 9.76
N LEU A 119 -8.92 -16.98 8.55
CA LEU A 119 -8.41 -18.25 7.98
C LEU A 119 -6.89 -18.25 7.90
#